data_AF-A0A6I3SP16-F1
#
_entry.id   AF-A0A6I3SP16-F1
#
_cell.length_a   1.000
_cell.length_b   1.000
_cell.length_c   1.000
_cell.angle_alpha   90.00
_cell.angle_beta   90.00
_cell.angle_gamma   90.00
#
_symmetry.space_group_name_H-M   'P 1'
#
loop_
_entity.id
_entity.type
_entity.pdbx_description
1 polymer ?
#
loop_
_entity_poly.entity_id
_entity_poly.type
_entity_poly.pdbx_seq_one_letter_code
_entity_poly.pdbx_strand_id
1 'polypeptide(L)'
;MGKVIDFSAKERRLDEAYPLDTERGIYALLTQLHHVRESRFLRGDYDASLLLLDLAQSIGEAKLTHRQKQALKLVFINDFIQKDAAHWMNISQQAVSEHVRSAIQRIAQVNEEKEVA
;
A
#
# COMPACT_ATOMS: atom_id res chain seq x y z
N MET A 1 -12.85 -38.62 6.94
CA MET A 1 -12.89 -37.25 7.50
C MET A 1 -12.69 -36.29 6.34
N GLY A 2 -13.73 -35.56 5.91
CA GLY A 2 -13.60 -34.60 4.81
C GLY A 2 -12.78 -33.40 5.26
N LYS A 3 -11.74 -33.05 4.50
CA LYS A 3 -10.95 -31.84 4.75
C LYS A 3 -11.87 -30.64 4.52
N VAL A 4 -12.22 -29.93 5.58
CA VAL A 4 -12.96 -28.66 5.46
C VAL A 4 -12.02 -27.67 4.78
N ILE A 5 -12.33 -27.31 3.54
CA ILE A 5 -11.58 -26.30 2.78
C ILE A 5 -12.12 -24.95 3.19
N ASP A 6 -11.30 -24.19 3.89
CA ASP A 6 -11.60 -22.82 4.29
C ASP A 6 -11.23 -21.86 3.15
N PHE A 7 -12.26 -21.39 2.44
CA PHE A 7 -12.08 -20.48 1.32
C PHE A 7 -11.70 -19.05 1.76
N SER A 8 -11.94 -18.65 3.01
CA SER A 8 -11.61 -17.31 3.54
C SER A 8 -10.30 -17.24 4.32
N ALA A 9 -9.63 -18.38 4.51
CA ALA A 9 -8.35 -18.44 5.22
C ALA A 9 -7.24 -17.62 4.52
N LYS A 10 -7.36 -17.37 3.22
CA LYS A 10 -6.36 -16.66 2.44
C LYS A 10 -6.56 -15.15 2.49
N GLU A 11 -7.80 -14.69 2.30
CA GLU A 11 -8.25 -13.32 2.53
C GLU A 11 -7.78 -12.82 3.90
N ARG A 12 -8.12 -13.54 4.98
CA ARG A 12 -7.67 -13.21 6.35
C ARG A 12 -6.16 -13.05 6.48
N ARG A 13 -5.36 -13.86 5.78
CA ARG A 13 -3.90 -13.73 5.84
C ARG A 13 -3.39 -12.46 5.17
N LEU A 14 -4.04 -12.02 4.10
CA LEU A 14 -3.68 -10.77 3.42
C LEU A 14 -4.07 -9.58 4.29
N ASP A 15 -5.27 -9.60 4.87
CA ASP A 15 -5.73 -8.53 5.76
C ASP A 15 -4.87 -8.43 7.03
N GLU A 16 -4.51 -9.57 7.64
CA GLU A 16 -3.60 -9.63 8.78
C GLU A 16 -2.17 -9.17 8.41
N ALA A 17 -1.69 -9.47 7.19
CA ALA A 17 -0.37 -9.07 6.73
C ALA A 17 -0.30 -7.58 6.38
N TYR A 18 -1.40 -7.03 5.86
CA TYR A 18 -1.50 -5.69 5.29
C TYR A 18 -2.71 -4.90 5.82
N PRO A 19 -2.80 -4.68 7.15
CA PRO A 19 -3.92 -3.94 7.73
C PRO A 19 -3.92 -2.48 7.24
N LEU A 20 -4.87 -2.14 6.36
CA LEU A 20 -4.88 -0.87 5.61
C LEU A 20 -5.24 0.34 6.48
N ASP A 21 -5.82 0.12 7.65
CA ASP A 21 -6.10 1.10 8.71
C ASP A 21 -4.85 1.51 9.50
N THR A 22 -3.70 0.86 9.28
CA THR A 22 -2.46 1.17 9.98
C THR A 22 -1.36 1.67 9.03
N GLU A 23 -0.55 2.62 9.50
CA GLU A 23 0.63 3.08 8.74
C GLU A 23 1.57 1.92 8.39
N ARG A 24 1.74 0.98 9.32
CA ARG A 24 2.61 -0.19 9.13
C ARG A 24 2.10 -1.11 8.02
N GLY A 25 0.80 -1.38 7.98
CA GLY A 25 0.19 -2.22 6.95
C GLY A 25 0.24 -1.57 5.57
N ILE A 26 -0.04 -0.26 5.47
CA ILE A 26 0.13 0.49 4.22
C ILE A 26 1.59 0.46 3.74
N TYR A 27 2.56 0.72 4.62
CA TYR A 27 3.98 0.64 4.26
C TYR A 27 4.39 -0.76 3.80
N ALA A 28 3.94 -1.81 4.51
CA ALA A 28 4.22 -3.19 4.18
C ALA A 28 3.66 -3.58 2.81
N LEU A 29 2.42 -3.17 2.51
CA LEU A 29 1.77 -3.42 1.23
C LEU A 29 2.47 -2.69 0.09
N LEU A 30 2.80 -1.41 0.27
CA LEU A 30 3.53 -0.64 -0.74
C LEU A 30 4.91 -1.23 -1.03
N THR A 31 5.60 -1.73 0.00
CA THR A 31 6.89 -2.43 -0.15
C THR A 31 6.74 -3.75 -0.93
N GLN A 32 5.64 -4.47 -0.73
CA GLN A 32 5.35 -5.75 -1.40
C GLN A 32 4.49 -5.59 -2.66
N LEU A 33 4.32 -4.36 -3.16
CA LEU A 33 3.35 -4.03 -4.19
C LEU A 33 3.54 -4.89 -5.45
N HIS A 34 4.78 -5.11 -5.87
CA HIS A 34 5.10 -5.93 -7.04
C HIS A 34 4.72 -7.40 -6.83
N HIS A 35 5.00 -7.96 -5.64
CA HIS A 35 4.65 -9.34 -5.32
C HIS A 35 3.13 -9.58 -5.26
N VAL A 36 2.40 -8.67 -4.63
CA VAL A 36 0.94 -8.73 -4.53
C VAL A 36 0.29 -8.54 -5.91
N ARG A 37 0.86 -7.69 -6.77
CA ARG A 37 0.37 -7.53 -8.16
C ARG A 37 0.60 -8.79 -8.99
N GLU A 38 1.75 -9.44 -8.82
CA GLU A 38 2.12 -10.67 -9.52
C GLU A 38 1.23 -11.85 -9.09
N SER A 39 0.88 -11.95 -7.80
CA SER A 39 0.07 -13.05 -7.28
C SER A 39 -1.30 -13.17 -7.97
N ARG A 40 -1.90 -12.04 -8.37
CA ARG A 40 -3.14 -12.00 -9.16
C ARG A 40 -3.06 -12.84 -10.43
N PHE A 41 -1.91 -12.83 -11.10
CA PHE A 41 -1.72 -13.51 -12.38
C PHE A 41 -1.20 -14.93 -12.21
N LEU A 42 -0.19 -15.13 -11.36
CA LEU A 42 0.43 -16.45 -11.21
C LEU A 42 -0.44 -17.45 -10.46
N ARG A 43 -1.27 -16.97 -9.53
CA ARG A 43 -2.07 -17.81 -8.63
C ARG A 43 -3.58 -17.60 -8.77
N GLY A 44 -4.01 -16.73 -9.70
CA GLY A 44 -5.42 -16.35 -9.83
C GLY A 44 -5.96 -15.72 -8.54
N ASP A 45 -5.13 -14.92 -7.86
CA ASP A 45 -5.41 -14.42 -6.52
C ASP A 45 -6.42 -13.26 -6.55
N TYR A 46 -7.70 -13.59 -6.45
CA TYR A 46 -8.78 -12.59 -6.43
C TYR A 46 -8.73 -11.72 -5.16
N ASP A 47 -8.34 -12.29 -4.00
CA ASP A 47 -8.21 -11.54 -2.74
C ASP A 47 -7.12 -10.46 -2.86
N ALA A 48 -6.00 -10.78 -3.52
CA ALA A 48 -4.98 -9.77 -3.84
C ALA A 48 -5.49 -8.68 -4.78
N SER A 49 -6.51 -8.96 -5.61
CA SER A 49 -7.15 -7.94 -6.44
C SER A 49 -8.03 -7.01 -5.61
N LEU A 50 -8.79 -7.54 -4.65
CA LEU A 50 -9.58 -6.75 -3.70
C LEU A 50 -8.68 -5.83 -2.88
N LEU A 51 -7.65 -6.36 -2.23
CA LEU A 51 -6.69 -5.59 -1.45
C LEU A 51 -6.06 -4.43 -2.24
N LEU A 52 -5.70 -4.67 -3.51
CA LEU A 52 -5.14 -3.64 -4.38
C LEU A 52 -6.17 -2.59 -4.83
N LEU A 53 -7.43 -2.98 -4.99
CA LEU A 53 -8.54 -2.06 -5.28
C LEU A 53 -8.81 -1.17 -4.07
N ASP A 54 -8.84 -1.73 -2.86
CA ASP A 54 -9.06 -0.99 -1.62
C ASP A 54 -7.92 0.01 -1.38
N LEU A 55 -6.66 -0.42 -1.57
CA LEU A 55 -5.52 0.50 -1.52
C LEU A 55 -5.65 1.63 -2.56
N ALA A 56 -6.04 1.32 -3.80
CA ALA A 56 -6.19 2.32 -4.85
C ALA A 56 -7.29 3.33 -4.54
N GLN A 57 -8.41 2.87 -3.99
CA GLN A 57 -9.50 3.72 -3.53
C GLN A 57 -9.03 4.65 -2.41
N SER A 58 -8.38 4.12 -1.38
CA SER A 58 -7.92 4.91 -0.24
C SER A 58 -6.83 5.92 -0.62
N ILE A 59 -5.96 5.61 -1.59
CA ILE A 59 -5.05 6.59 -2.20
C ILE A 59 -5.80 7.73 -2.90
N GLY A 60 -6.91 7.41 -3.59
CA GLY A 60 -7.77 8.39 -4.26
C GLY A 60 -8.44 9.34 -3.27
N GLU A 61 -8.86 8.82 -2.13
CA GLU A 61 -9.58 9.53 -1.07
C GLU A 61 -8.66 10.31 -0.11
N ALA A 62 -7.40 9.88 0.06
CA ALA A 62 -6.42 10.50 0.96
C ALA A 62 -6.02 11.95 0.61
N LYS A 63 -6.48 12.46 -0.55
CA LYS A 63 -6.23 13.83 -1.04
C LYS A 63 -4.74 14.19 -0.98
N LEU A 64 -3.88 13.26 -1.40
CA LEU A 64 -2.43 13.45 -1.38
C LEU A 64 -2.01 14.62 -2.27
N THR A 65 -1.03 15.41 -1.80
CA THR A 65 -0.42 16.47 -2.61
C THR A 65 0.35 15.88 -3.80
N HIS A 66 0.62 16.71 -4.81
CA HIS A 66 1.41 16.27 -5.96
C HIS A 66 2.78 15.73 -5.55
N ARG A 67 3.45 16.36 -4.57
CA ARG A 67 4.75 15.92 -4.06
C ARG A 67 4.70 14.60 -3.29
N GLN A 68 3.65 14.38 -2.49
CA GLN A 68 3.42 13.09 -1.82
C GLN A 68 3.22 11.96 -2.83
N LYS A 69 2.37 12.17 -3.85
CA LYS A 69 2.14 11.20 -4.94
C LYS A 69 3.43 10.91 -5.71
N GLN A 70 4.21 11.94 -6.00
CA GLN A 70 5.50 11.81 -6.68
C GLN A 70 6.49 10.96 -5.85
N ALA A 71 6.60 11.22 -4.54
CA ALA A 71 7.47 10.47 -3.65
C ALA A 71 7.07 8.98 -3.57
N LEU A 72 5.77 8.69 -3.39
CA LEU A 72 5.27 7.31 -3.38
C LEU A 72 5.57 6.57 -4.69
N LYS A 73 5.33 7.24 -5.83
CA LYS A 73 5.60 6.65 -7.14
C LYS A 73 7.09 6.31 -7.30
N LEU A 74 7.98 7.25 -7.01
CA LEU A 74 9.42 7.02 -7.17
C LEU A 74 9.92 5.88 -6.27
N VAL A 75 9.46 5.84 -5.01
CA VAL A 75 9.96 4.86 -4.03
C VAL A 75 9.35 3.48 -4.23
N PHE A 76 8.04 3.36 -4.45
CA PHE A 76 7.34 2.06 -4.41
C PHE A 76 6.87 1.53 -5.77
N ILE A 77 6.88 2.36 -6.82
CA ILE A 77 6.50 1.93 -8.18
C ILE A 77 7.72 1.86 -9.09
N ASN A 78 8.67 2.77 -8.90
CA ASN A 78 9.91 2.84 -9.66
C ASN A 78 11.12 2.24 -8.92
N ASP A 79 10.92 1.72 -7.71
CA ASP A 79 11.94 1.09 -6.86
C ASP A 79 13.20 1.95 -6.62
N PHE A 80 13.07 3.28 -6.65
CA PHE A 80 14.18 4.14 -6.28
C PHE A 80 14.38 4.16 -4.77
N ILE A 81 15.63 4.06 -4.34
CA ILE A 81 15.98 4.42 -2.97
C ILE A 81 15.67 5.92 -2.74
N GLN A 82 15.39 6.30 -1.50
CA GLN A 82 15.00 7.69 -1.18
C GLN A 82 16.03 8.73 -1.61
N LYS A 83 17.32 8.35 -1.64
CA LYS A 83 18.41 9.21 -2.15
C LYS A 83 18.23 9.54 -3.63
N ASP A 84 17.89 8.56 -4.45
CA ASP A 84 17.69 8.75 -5.89
C ASP A 84 16.37 9.47 -6.15
N ALA A 85 15.31 9.12 -5.41
CA ALA A 85 14.05 9.87 -5.45
C ALA A 85 14.25 11.35 -5.10
N ALA A 86 15.11 11.65 -4.13
CA ALA A 86 15.44 13.03 -3.75
C ALA A 86 16.13 13.79 -4.89
N HIS A 87 17.04 13.13 -5.60
CA HIS A 87 17.67 13.67 -6.81
C HIS A 87 16.62 14.00 -7.88
N TRP A 88 15.71 13.05 -8.19
CA TRP A 88 14.63 13.26 -9.16
C TRP A 88 13.62 14.34 -8.75
N MET A 89 13.38 14.50 -7.46
CA MET A 89 12.44 15.48 -6.91
C MET A 89 13.06 16.87 -6.67
N ASN A 90 14.39 16.97 -6.77
CA ASN A 90 15.21 18.14 -6.41
C ASN A 90 14.93 18.66 -4.99
N ILE A 91 14.94 17.76 -4.01
CA ILE A 91 14.76 18.04 -2.58
C ILE A 91 15.75 17.20 -1.75
N SER A 92 15.76 17.38 -0.42
CA SER A 92 16.58 16.53 0.45
C SER A 92 15.98 15.13 0.60
N GLN A 93 16.82 14.13 0.91
CA GLN A 93 16.36 12.79 1.26
C GLN A 93 15.39 12.82 2.46
N GLN A 94 15.63 13.70 3.42
CA GLN A 94 14.74 13.89 4.57
C GLN A 94 13.34 14.36 4.12
N ALA A 95 13.26 15.32 3.20
CA ALA A 95 11.98 15.78 2.67
C ALA A 95 11.23 14.68 1.90
N VAL A 96 11.93 13.80 1.18
CA VAL A 96 11.32 12.59 0.58
C VAL A 96 10.74 11.69 1.68
N SER A 97 11.50 11.42 2.73
CA SER A 97 11.06 10.60 3.87
C SER A 97 9.78 11.16 4.51
N GLU A 98 9.72 12.47 4.71
CA GLU A 98 8.55 13.17 5.25
C GLU A 98 7.35 13.10 4.31
N HIS A 99 7.55 13.28 3.00
CA HIS A 99 6.47 13.12 2.01
C HIS A 99 5.94 11.68 1.97
N VAL A 100 6.80 10.67 2.02
CA VAL A 100 6.39 9.26 2.06
C VAL A 100 5.60 8.97 3.34
N ARG A 101 6.15 9.32 4.51
CA ARG A 101 5.49 9.09 5.81
C ARG A 101 4.13 9.77 5.88
N SER A 102 4.07 11.05 5.52
CA SER A 102 2.83 11.82 5.53
C SER A 102 1.79 11.26 4.56
N ALA A 103 2.22 10.74 3.40
CA ALA A 103 1.30 10.10 2.48
C ALA A 103 0.73 8.79 3.05
N ILE A 104 1.58 7.95 3.65
CA ILE A 104 1.18 6.68 4.29
C ILE A 104 0.20 6.93 5.43
N GLN A 105 0.49 7.89 6.31
CA GLN A 105 -0.39 8.29 7.41
C GLN A 105 -1.78 8.69 6.91
N ARG A 106 -1.85 9.51 5.86
CA ARG A 106 -3.14 9.95 5.28
C ARG A 106 -3.93 8.82 4.66
N ILE A 107 -3.26 7.85 4.03
CA ILE A 107 -3.93 6.67 3.47
C ILE A 107 -4.47 5.79 4.60
N ALA A 108 -3.68 5.54 5.64
CA ALA A 108 -4.11 4.76 6.80
C ALA A 108 -5.32 5.40 7.49
N GLN A 109 -5.26 6.71 7.73
CA GLN A 109 -6.35 7.47 8.35
C GLN A 109 -7.68 7.34 7.58
N VAL A 110 -7.64 7.36 6.24
CA VAL A 110 -8.86 7.17 5.43
C VAL A 110 -9.52 5.81 5.70
N ASN A 111 -8.73 4.75 5.89
CA ASN A 111 -9.26 3.43 6.18
C ASN A 111 -9.74 3.32 7.64
N GLU A 112 -8.98 3.89 8.58
CA GLU A 112 -9.38 3.96 9.99
C GLU A 112 -10.74 4.67 10.15
N GLU A 113 -10.96 5.77 9.42
CA GLU A 113 -12.24 6.50 9.43
C GLU A 113 -13.41 5.67 8.85
N LYS A 114 -13.15 4.74 7.92
CA LYS A 114 -14.18 3.85 7.35
C LYS A 114 -14.59 2.74 8.30
N GLU A 115 -13.66 2.19 9.09
CA GLU A 115 -13.94 1.12 10.05
C GLU A 115 -14.80 1.60 11.24
N VAL A 116 -14.77 2.90 11.52
CA VAL A 116 -15.51 3.52 12.64
C VAL A 116 -16.90 4.03 12.23
N ALA A 117 -17.18 4.15 10.93
CA ALA A 117 -18.42 4.70 10.37
C ALA A 117 -19.53 3.66 10.20
#